data_AF-A0A6P6NCZ1-F1
#
_entry.id   AF-A0A6P6NCZ1-F1
#
_cell.length_a   1.000
_cell.length_b   1.000
_cell.length_c   1.000
_cell.angle_alpha   90.00
_cell.angle_beta   90.00
_cell.angle_gamma   90.00
#
_symmetry.space_group_name_H-M   'P 1'
#
loop_
_entity.id
_entity.type
_entity.pdbx_description
1 polymer ?
#
loop_
_entity_poly.entity_id
_entity_poly.type
_entity_poly.pdbx_seq_one_letter_code
_entity_poly.pdbx_strand_id
1 'polypeptide(L)'
;MMKFSASAFMLLICTAALLSTTDGRPQPMLLRCQCIKTYSKPIPVKKIQSLRVIPAGPHCKNVEIIATMRKGKMCLNPAKDWVIPLKEKFNKKNVKSQQ
;
A
#
# COMPACT_ATOMS: atom_id res chain seq x y z
N MET A 1 54.09 -20.26 7.78
CA MET A 1 53.46 -19.69 8.99
C MET A 1 53.37 -18.19 8.82
N MET A 2 52.18 -17.63 8.60
CA MET A 2 52.01 -16.18 8.37
C MET A 2 52.17 -15.43 9.70
N LYS A 3 53.27 -14.68 9.83
CA LYS A 3 53.49 -13.72 10.92
C LYS A 3 52.72 -12.44 10.59
N PHE A 4 51.46 -12.38 11.02
CA PHE A 4 50.69 -11.14 10.90
C PHE A 4 51.20 -10.15 11.95
N SER A 5 51.80 -9.05 11.48
CA SER A 5 52.29 -7.97 12.34
C SER A 5 51.13 -7.31 13.09
N ALA A 6 51.35 -6.85 14.32
CA ALA A 6 50.35 -6.16 15.14
C ALA A 6 49.69 -4.97 14.41
N SER A 7 50.44 -4.32 13.51
CA SER A 7 49.95 -3.25 12.64
C SER A 7 48.87 -3.74 11.65
N ALA A 8 49.01 -4.96 11.12
CA ALA A 8 48.03 -5.54 10.20
C ALA A 8 46.71 -5.87 10.91
N PHE A 9 46.78 -6.33 12.17
CA PHE A 9 45.59 -6.54 13.00
C PHE A 9 44.87 -5.22 13.32
N MET A 10 45.61 -4.16 13.65
CA MET A 10 45.02 -2.85 13.91
C MET A 10 44.31 -2.27 12.68
N LEU A 11 44.90 -2.39 11.48
CA LEU A 11 44.24 -1.96 10.23
C LEU A 11 42.94 -2.73 9.94
N LEU A 12 42.92 -4.03 10.25
CA LEU A 12 41.74 -4.89 10.09
C LEU A 12 40.61 -4.48 11.03
N ILE A 13 40.92 -4.11 12.27
CA ILE A 13 39.91 -3.69 13.27
C ILE A 13 39.33 -2.32 12.89
N CYS A 14 40.16 -1.38 12.44
CA CYS A 14 39.69 -0.05 12.02
C CYS A 14 38.75 -0.09 10.81
N THR A 15 39.01 -0.96 9.83
CA THR A 15 38.15 -1.11 8.65
C THR A 15 36.80 -1.74 8.98
N ALA A 16 36.75 -2.71 9.90
CA ALA A 16 35.49 -3.30 10.38
C ALA A 16 34.60 -2.31 11.15
N ALA A 17 35.20 -1.42 11.95
CA ALA A 17 34.46 -0.40 12.69
C ALA A 17 33.79 0.64 11.78
N LEU A 18 34.46 1.03 10.69
CA LEU A 18 33.91 1.99 9.72
C LEU A 18 32.70 1.42 8.96
N LEU A 19 32.76 0.14 8.57
CA LEU A 19 31.66 -0.54 7.87
C LEU A 19 30.42 -0.78 8.75
N SER A 20 30.59 -0.80 10.08
CA SER A 20 29.51 -1.03 11.03
C SER A 20 28.62 0.21 11.25
N THR A 21 29.00 1.37 10.71
CA THR A 21 28.20 2.61 10.77
C THR A 21 27.31 2.78 9.55
N THR A 22 26.62 1.71 9.12
CA THR A 22 25.46 1.88 8.24
C THR A 22 24.24 2.16 9.12
N ASP A 23 24.11 3.41 9.55
CA ASP A 23 22.87 3.91 10.15
C ASP A 23 21.81 3.86 9.05
N GLY A 24 21.11 2.73 8.98
CA GLY A 24 19.93 2.55 8.15
C GLY A 24 18.84 3.45 8.69
N ARG A 25 18.96 4.77 8.45
CA ARG A 25 17.92 5.74 8.78
C ARG A 25 16.64 5.19 8.18
N PRO A 26 15.59 4.93 8.98
CA PRO A 26 14.29 4.65 8.44
C PRO A 26 13.95 5.84 7.55
N GLN A 27 13.93 5.64 6.23
CA GLN A 27 13.30 6.63 5.36
C GLN A 27 11.93 6.89 5.97
N PRO A 28 11.53 8.15 6.20
CA PRO A 28 10.20 8.43 6.70
C PRO A 28 9.23 7.71 5.78
N MET A 29 8.57 6.65 6.30
CA MET A 29 7.55 5.93 5.57
C MET A 29 6.46 6.95 5.28
N LEU A 30 6.55 7.58 4.11
CA LEU A 30 5.52 8.49 3.67
C LEU A 30 4.31 7.58 3.42
N LEU A 31 3.37 7.54 4.37
CA LEU A 31 2.14 6.76 4.30
C LEU A 31 1.30 7.28 3.11
N ARG A 32 1.65 6.85 1.90
CA ARG A 32 1.00 7.26 0.66
C ARG A 32 -0.21 6.37 0.43
N CYS A 33 -1.35 6.79 1.00
CA CYS A 33 -2.64 6.30 0.56
C CYS A 33 -2.80 6.53 -0.96
N GLN A 34 -3.42 5.59 -1.68
CA GLN A 34 -3.71 5.76 -3.11
C GLN A 34 -4.79 6.81 -3.36
N CYS A 35 -5.68 6.98 -2.38
CA CYS A 35 -6.83 7.86 -2.43
C CYS A 35 -6.55 9.19 -1.73
N ILE A 36 -6.28 10.22 -2.53
CA ILE A 36 -6.14 11.61 -2.05
C ILE A 36 -7.51 12.27 -1.85
N LYS A 37 -8.48 11.93 -2.71
CA LYS A 37 -9.85 12.44 -2.68
C LYS A 37 -10.83 11.29 -2.81
N THR A 38 -11.95 11.38 -2.10
CA THR A 38 -13.01 10.37 -2.13
C THR A 38 -14.29 10.93 -2.74
N TYR A 39 -15.04 10.07 -3.42
CA TYR A 39 -16.34 10.37 -3.96
C TYR A 39 -17.43 9.90 -3.02
N SER A 40 -18.40 10.79 -2.78
CA SER A 40 -19.42 10.59 -1.76
C SER A 40 -20.83 10.39 -2.33
N LYS A 41 -21.06 10.66 -3.62
CA LYS A 41 -22.40 10.50 -4.23
C LYS A 41 -22.61 9.04 -4.70
N PRO A 42 -23.84 8.52 -4.65
CA PRO A 42 -24.14 7.17 -5.13
C PRO A 42 -23.74 6.96 -6.59
N ILE A 43 -23.30 5.74 -6.91
CA ILE A 43 -22.93 5.34 -8.27
C ILE A 43 -23.69 4.09 -8.71
N PRO A 44 -24.11 3.98 -9.99
CA PRO A 44 -24.72 2.77 -10.50
C PRO A 44 -23.71 1.62 -10.61
N VAL A 45 -24.02 0.47 -9.98
CA VAL A 45 -23.20 -0.76 -10.01
C VAL A 45 -22.92 -1.25 -11.44
N LYS A 46 -23.85 -0.99 -12.38
CA LYS A 46 -23.69 -1.32 -13.80
C LYS A 46 -22.45 -0.65 -14.42
N LYS A 47 -22.07 0.54 -13.95
CA LYS A 47 -20.92 1.31 -14.46
C LYS A 47 -19.57 0.86 -13.87
N ILE A 48 -19.58 0.09 -12.79
CA ILE A 48 -18.38 -0.45 -12.14
C ILE A 48 -17.92 -1.69 -12.90
N GLN A 49 -16.67 -1.67 -13.35
CA GLN A 49 -15.99 -2.80 -13.99
C GLN A 49 -15.28 -3.67 -12.96
N SER A 50 -14.58 -3.04 -12.02
CA SER A 50 -13.93 -3.73 -10.89
C SER A 50 -14.02 -2.90 -9.62
N LEU A 51 -14.04 -3.58 -8.48
CA LEU A 51 -14.07 -2.96 -7.15
C LEU A 51 -12.94 -3.57 -6.32
N ARG A 52 -12.04 -2.72 -5.82
CA ARG A 52 -10.96 -3.12 -4.91
C ARG A 52 -11.22 -2.51 -3.54
N VAL A 53 -11.06 -3.32 -2.50
CA VAL A 53 -11.11 -2.88 -1.10
C VAL A 53 -9.74 -3.12 -0.50
N ILE A 54 -9.11 -2.07 0.02
CA ILE A 54 -7.79 -2.09 0.64
C ILE A 54 -8.00 -1.74 2.11
N PRO A 55 -7.74 -2.67 3.04
CA PRO A 55 -7.89 -2.39 4.46
C PRO A 55 -6.84 -1.40 4.93
N ALA A 56 -7.11 -0.76 6.07
CA ALA A 56 -6.10 0.05 6.75
C ALA A 56 -4.88 -0.81 7.14
N GLY A 57 -3.69 -0.24 7.04
CA GLY A 57 -2.45 -0.93 7.34
C GLY A 57 -1.28 0.02 7.60
N PRO A 58 -0.05 -0.51 7.77
CA PRO A 58 1.15 0.27 8.13
C PRO A 58 1.48 1.40 7.15
N HIS A 59 1.09 1.23 5.88
CA HIS A 59 1.36 2.21 4.80
C HIS A 59 0.21 3.21 4.57
N CYS A 60 -1.00 2.94 5.07
CA CYS A 60 -2.14 3.85 4.98
C CYS A 60 -3.15 3.50 6.08
N LYS A 61 -3.43 4.43 6.98
CA LYS A 61 -4.38 4.24 8.10
C LYS A 61 -5.85 4.22 7.66
N ASN A 62 -6.14 4.58 6.42
CA ASN A 62 -7.51 4.66 5.91
C ASN A 62 -7.86 3.38 5.16
N VAL A 63 -9.11 2.94 5.28
CA VAL A 63 -9.67 1.94 4.36
C VAL A 63 -9.92 2.62 3.02
N GLU A 64 -9.43 2.02 1.93
CA GLU A 64 -9.60 2.54 0.57
C GLU A 64 -10.53 1.64 -0.23
N ILE A 65 -11.56 2.23 -0.84
CA ILE A 65 -12.47 1.52 -1.73
C ILE A 65 -12.32 2.15 -3.11
N ILE A 66 -11.74 1.41 -4.06
CA ILE A 66 -11.41 1.91 -5.39
C ILE A 66 -12.31 1.22 -6.42
N ALA A 67 -13.17 2.00 -7.06
CA ALA A 67 -13.99 1.55 -8.18
C ALA A 67 -13.31 1.90 -9.50
N THR A 68 -13.14 0.91 -10.37
CA THR A 68 -12.72 1.12 -11.76
C THR A 68 -13.96 1.22 -12.64
N MET A 69 -14.07 2.31 -13.39
CA MET A 69 -15.13 2.56 -14.36
C MET A 69 -14.51 2.76 -15.75
N ARG A 70 -15.36 2.81 -16.79
CA ARG A 70 -14.93 3.12 -18.16
C ARG A 70 -14.15 4.44 -18.27
N LYS A 71 -14.51 5.43 -17.46
CA LYS A 71 -13.87 6.76 -17.46
C LYS A 71 -12.65 6.87 -16.54
N GLY A 72 -12.21 5.76 -15.95
CA GLY A 72 -11.06 5.72 -15.05
C GLY A 72 -11.40 5.21 -13.64
N LYS A 73 -10.44 5.39 -12.73
CA LYS A 73 -10.52 4.92 -11.34
C LYS A 73 -11.03 6.04 -10.44
N MET A 74 -11.83 5.67 -9.46
CA MET A 74 -12.37 6.59 -8.47
C MET A 74 -12.36 5.95 -7.08
N CYS A 75 -11.89 6.69 -6.09
CA CYS A 75 -11.98 6.30 -4.69
C CYS A 75 -13.36 6.66 -4.13
N LEU A 76 -13.98 5.74 -3.39
CA LEU A 76 -15.27 5.91 -2.74
C LEU A 76 -15.06 6.18 -1.25
N ASN A 77 -15.93 6.99 -0.66
CA ASN A 77 -15.86 7.30 0.76
C ASN A 77 -16.47 6.13 1.59
N PRO A 78 -15.68 5.38 2.38
CA PRO A 78 -16.19 4.25 3.16
C PRO A 78 -17.21 4.65 4.23
N ALA A 79 -17.26 5.93 4.65
CA ALA A 79 -18.21 6.43 5.63
C ALA A 79 -19.61 6.74 5.07
N LYS A 80 -19.89 6.39 3.79
CA LYS A 80 -21.20 6.61 3.18
C LYS A 80 -22.01 5.32 3.19
N ASP A 81 -23.25 5.42 3.66
CA ASP A 81 -24.16 4.30 3.90
C ASP A 81 -24.45 3.46 2.65
N TRP A 82 -24.35 4.05 1.46
CA TRP A 82 -24.56 3.35 0.19
C TRP A 82 -23.36 2.51 -0.27
N VAL A 83 -22.16 2.72 0.30
CA VAL A 83 -20.93 2.05 -0.15
C VAL A 83 -20.86 0.61 0.35
N ILE A 84 -21.36 0.33 1.55
CA ILE A 84 -21.48 -1.04 2.08
C ILE A 84 -22.37 -1.91 1.16
N PRO A 85 -23.63 -1.54 0.87
CA PRO A 85 -24.48 -2.33 -0.01
C PRO A 85 -24.02 -2.32 -1.47
N LEU A 86 -23.18 -1.36 -1.88
CA LEU A 86 -22.59 -1.36 -3.22
C LEU A 86 -21.73 -2.62 -3.44
N LYS A 87 -20.94 -3.02 -2.45
CA LYS A 87 -20.07 -4.20 -2.52
C LYS A 87 -20.90 -5.45 -2.79
N GLU A 88 -21.98 -5.64 -2.04
CA GLU A 88 -22.88 -6.78 -2.21
C GLU A 88 -23.58 -6.77 -3.57
N LYS A 89 -24.09 -5.62 -4.00
CA LYS A 89 -24.73 -5.47 -5.31
C LYS A 89 -23.75 -5.76 -6.45
N PHE A 90 -22.48 -5.35 -6.30
CA PHE A 90 -21.42 -5.64 -7.28
C PHE A 90 -21.08 -7.13 -7.35
N ASN A 91 -21.00 -7.81 -6.20
CA ASN A 91 -20.77 -9.25 -6.16
C ASN A 91 -21.92 -10.02 -6.82
N LYS A 92 -23.17 -9.67 -6.50
CA LYS A 92 -24.37 -10.27 -7.14
C LYS A 92 -24.38 -10.08 -8.66
N LYS A 93 -24.01 -8.88 -9.14
CA LYS A 93 -23.84 -8.60 -10.58
C LYS A 93 -22.78 -9.50 -11.21
N ASN A 94 -21.64 -9.69 -10.54
CA ASN A 94 -20.55 -10.54 -11.06
C ASN A 94 -21.01 -11.99 -11.21
N VAL A 95 -21.64 -12.57 -10.18
CA VAL A 95 -22.19 -13.93 -10.23
C VAL A 95 -23.17 -14.09 -11.39
N LYS A 96 -24.12 -13.14 -11.54
CA LYS A 96 -25.10 -13.18 -12.65
C LYS A 96 -24.47 -13.01 -14.04
N SER A 97 -23.31 -12.37 -14.16
CA SER A 97 -22.64 -12.17 -15.45
C SER A 97 -21.74 -13.35 -15.84
N GLN A 98 -21.49 -14.28 -14.91
CA GLN A 98 -20.72 -15.51 -15.12
C GLN A 98 -21.62 -16.73 -15.35
N GLN A 99 -22.93 -16.54 -15.31
CA GLN A 99 -23.97 -17.54 -15.54
C GLN A 99 -24.82 -17.13 -16.73
#